data_AF-A0A087SG59-F1
#
_entry.id   AF-A0A087SG59-F1
#
_cell.length_a   1.000
_cell.length_b   1.000
_cell.length_c   1.000
_cell.angle_alpha   90.00
_cell.angle_beta   90.00
_cell.angle_gamma   90.00
#
_symmetry.space_group_name_H-M   'P 1'
#
loop_
_entity.id
_entity.type
_entity.pdbx_description
1 polymer ?
#
loop_
_entity_poly.entity_id
_entity_poly.type
_entity_poly.pdbx_seq_one_letter_code
_entity_poly.pdbx_strand_id
1 'polypeptide(L)'
;MCGDSYTGERKHEYGGVSATGTITGTYTEGQVVNLTTVITASHKGRFTYRVCVIEDPASELAELTEECLDKHVLVQADVAGAQNPGSPYWYDRGTGSYTMSYQLPQGLTCDGVNARCVMQWYYLTGNSCEPPNTDPKYASPQLPSCGSNNAYPEEDATCGCSGGKSGLFADVAGGCKGFFNCGSSGSHYMACPITTLFNPATKNCDWPSAVTCKA
;
A
#
# COMPACT_ATOMS: atom_id res chain seq x y z
N MET A 1 3.64 6.78 -4.95
CA MET A 1 4.40 6.91 -3.68
C MET A 1 3.53 7.45 -2.55
N CYS A 2 2.79 8.52 -2.78
CA CYS A 2 2.03 9.23 -1.73
C CYS A 2 0.51 9.01 -1.78
N GLY A 3 0.05 7.86 -2.30
CA GLY A 3 -1.38 7.51 -2.37
C GLY A 3 -2.15 8.10 -3.56
N ASP A 4 -1.49 8.83 -4.45
CA ASP A 4 -2.08 9.23 -5.73
C ASP A 4 -2.27 8.03 -6.68
N SER A 5 -3.23 8.16 -7.60
CA SER A 5 -3.45 7.16 -8.65
C SER A 5 -2.17 6.97 -9.49
N TYR A 6 -1.85 5.72 -9.81
CA TYR A 6 -0.65 5.40 -10.58
C TYR A 6 -0.61 6.12 -11.94
N THR A 7 -1.73 6.16 -12.66
CA THR A 7 -1.84 6.83 -13.98
C THR A 7 -2.37 8.26 -13.90
N GLY A 8 -2.73 8.73 -12.70
CA GLY A 8 -3.34 10.03 -12.49
C GLY A 8 -2.33 11.14 -12.22
N GLU A 9 -2.87 12.34 -11.99
CA GLU A 9 -2.11 13.47 -11.48
C GLU A 9 -1.56 13.16 -10.08
N ARG A 10 -0.28 13.48 -9.85
CA ARG A 10 0.40 13.27 -8.57
C ARG A 10 0.29 14.52 -7.70
N LYS A 11 -0.79 14.62 -6.92
CA LYS A 11 -1.10 15.82 -6.12
C LYS A 11 -0.34 15.86 -4.79
N HIS A 12 0.09 14.72 -4.28
CA HIS A 12 0.72 14.55 -2.97
C HIS A 12 2.23 14.26 -3.06
N GLU A 13 2.78 14.23 -4.27
CA GLU A 13 4.22 14.11 -4.54
C GLU A 13 4.80 15.50 -4.90
N TYR A 14 6.13 15.66 -4.84
CA TYR A 14 6.81 16.93 -5.10
C TYR A 14 6.31 17.64 -6.38
N GLY A 15 5.97 18.93 -6.26
CA GLY A 15 5.37 19.73 -7.34
C GLY A 15 3.84 19.62 -7.43
N GLY A 16 3.22 18.69 -6.71
CA GLY A 16 1.77 18.60 -6.54
C GLY A 16 1.21 19.63 -5.57
N VAL A 17 -0.10 19.90 -5.66
CA VAL A 17 -0.78 20.96 -4.88
C VAL A 17 -0.70 20.77 -3.37
N SER A 18 -0.56 19.54 -2.89
CA SER A 18 -0.47 19.21 -1.46
C SER A 18 0.98 19.12 -0.98
N ALA A 19 1.96 18.97 -1.88
CA ALA A 19 3.39 18.83 -1.56
C ALA A 19 4.09 20.20 -1.55
N THR A 20 3.77 21.02 -0.56
CA THR A 20 4.26 22.41 -0.48
C THR A 20 5.69 22.55 0.04
N GLY A 21 6.33 21.45 0.46
CA GLY A 21 7.64 21.46 1.12
C GLY A 21 7.62 21.98 2.56
N THR A 22 6.43 22.19 3.14
CA THR A 22 6.27 22.61 4.54
C THR A 22 6.67 21.46 5.47
N ILE A 23 7.61 21.71 6.38
CA ILE A 23 7.98 20.75 7.42
C ILE A 23 6.85 20.64 8.45
N THR A 24 6.28 19.45 8.59
CA THR A 24 5.12 19.18 9.46
C THR A 24 5.50 18.63 10.84
N GLY A 25 6.77 18.27 11.04
CA GLY A 25 7.28 17.80 12.32
C GLY A 25 8.80 17.76 12.35
N THR A 26 9.36 17.94 13.54
CA THR A 26 10.79 17.81 13.81
C THR A 26 10.99 16.78 14.92
N TYR A 27 11.99 15.92 14.74
CA TYR A 27 12.26 14.80 15.62
C TYR A 27 13.77 14.66 15.83
N THR A 28 14.16 13.96 16.88
CA THR A 28 15.56 13.57 17.13
C THR A 28 15.78 12.16 16.61
N GLU A 29 16.93 11.89 15.99
CA GLU A 29 17.32 10.52 15.63
C GLU A 29 17.25 9.59 16.86
N GLY A 30 16.85 8.33 16.67
CA GLY A 30 16.68 7.40 17.80
C GLY A 30 15.54 7.76 18.77
N GLN A 31 14.72 8.78 18.50
CA GLN A 31 13.56 9.10 19.32
C GLN A 31 12.43 8.08 19.15
N VAL A 32 11.73 7.76 20.25
CA VAL A 32 10.40 7.13 20.19
C VAL A 32 9.37 8.22 19.88
N VAL A 33 8.68 8.08 18.75
CA VAL A 33 7.67 9.03 18.26
C VAL A 33 6.27 8.43 18.32
N ASN A 34 5.27 9.28 18.54
CA ASN A 34 3.86 8.89 18.51
C ASN A 34 3.26 9.25 17.14
N LEU A 35 2.88 8.25 16.38
CA LEU A 35 2.22 8.39 15.08
C LEU A 35 0.74 8.08 15.24
N THR A 36 -0.13 8.98 14.78
CA THR A 36 -1.58 8.79 14.86
C THR A 36 -2.15 8.51 13.48
N THR A 37 -2.80 7.37 13.32
CA THR A 37 -3.58 7.03 12.12
C THR A 37 -5.05 6.97 12.46
N VAL A 38 -5.86 7.59 11.61
CA VAL A 38 -7.32 7.56 11.69
C VAL A 38 -7.85 6.61 10.62
N ILE A 39 -8.47 5.52 11.05
CA ILE A 39 -9.15 4.56 10.18
C ILE A 39 -10.63 4.88 10.18
N THR A 40 -11.14 5.36 9.05
CA THR A 40 -12.56 5.68 8.86
C THR A 40 -13.35 4.46 8.38
N ALA A 41 -12.74 3.64 7.52
CA ALA A 41 -13.24 2.35 7.07
C ALA A 41 -12.15 1.30 7.28
N SER A 42 -12.47 0.24 8.02
CA SER A 42 -11.53 -0.84 8.29
C SER A 42 -11.61 -1.91 7.21
N HIS A 43 -10.47 -2.22 6.61
CA HIS A 43 -10.30 -3.26 5.60
C HIS A 43 -9.36 -4.38 6.10
N LYS A 44 -9.22 -4.52 7.42
CA LYS A 44 -8.29 -5.45 8.08
C LYS A 44 -6.86 -5.27 7.56
N GLY A 45 -5.99 -6.27 7.70
CA GLY A 45 -4.61 -6.19 7.21
C GLY A 45 -3.71 -5.41 8.17
N ARG A 46 -2.73 -4.69 7.63
CA ARG A 46 -1.65 -4.07 8.41
C ARG A 46 -1.12 -2.79 7.78
N PHE A 47 -0.57 -1.93 8.62
CA PHE A 47 0.13 -0.72 8.20
C PHE A 47 1.63 -0.80 8.52
N THR A 48 2.42 -0.08 7.74
CA THR A 48 3.82 0.22 8.01
C THR A 48 4.07 1.72 7.89
N TYR A 49 5.07 2.21 8.61
CA TYR A 49 5.66 3.52 8.37
C TYR A 49 7.07 3.36 7.85
N ARG A 50 7.42 4.16 6.85
CA ARG A 50 8.73 4.15 6.20
C ARG A 50 9.23 5.58 6.06
N VAL A 51 10.54 5.75 6.03
CA VAL A 51 11.15 7.07 5.84
C VAL A 51 12.14 7.00 4.69
N CYS A 52 12.03 7.94 3.75
CA CYS A 52 13.04 8.16 2.73
C CYS A 52 13.77 9.47 3.04
N VAL A 53 15.10 9.44 2.98
CA VAL A 53 15.93 10.65 3.03
C VAL A 53 16.15 11.12 1.61
N ILE A 54 15.74 12.35 1.35
CA ILE A 54 15.93 13.09 0.10
C ILE A 54 17.14 13.99 0.32
N GLU A 55 18.23 13.70 -0.38
CA GLU A 55 19.52 14.37 -0.26
C GLU A 55 19.55 15.71 -0.98
N ASP A 56 18.75 15.86 -2.04
CA ASP A 56 18.49 17.14 -2.71
C ASP A 56 16.97 17.38 -2.84
N PRO A 57 16.40 18.35 -2.12
CA PRO A 57 14.97 18.69 -2.20
C PRO A 57 14.48 18.99 -3.62
N ALA A 58 15.34 19.48 -4.52
CA ALA A 58 14.95 19.71 -5.91
C ALA A 58 14.80 18.42 -6.72
N SER A 59 15.40 17.32 -6.24
CA SER A 59 15.44 16.00 -6.86
C SER A 59 14.47 15.00 -6.19
N GLU A 60 13.59 15.46 -5.31
CA GLU A 60 12.67 14.62 -4.52
C GLU A 60 11.88 13.61 -5.37
N LEU A 61 11.38 14.02 -6.54
CA LEU A 61 10.62 13.11 -7.42
C LEU A 61 11.46 11.93 -7.95
N ALA A 62 12.77 12.12 -8.12
CA ALA A 62 13.68 11.07 -8.56
C ALA A 62 14.17 10.19 -7.40
N GLU A 63 14.32 10.77 -6.21
CA GLU A 63 14.87 10.11 -5.03
C GLU A 63 13.81 9.35 -4.22
N LEU A 64 12.58 9.84 -4.17
CA LEU A 64 11.47 9.20 -3.48
C LEU A 64 11.02 7.93 -4.23
N THR A 65 11.66 6.83 -3.88
CA THR A 65 11.47 5.50 -4.48
C THR A 65 11.14 4.46 -3.42
N GLU A 66 10.57 3.32 -3.82
CA GLU A 66 10.35 2.20 -2.89
C GLU A 66 11.68 1.74 -2.28
N GLU A 67 12.76 1.69 -3.07
CA GLU A 67 14.10 1.37 -2.58
C GLU A 67 14.57 2.34 -1.49
N CYS A 68 14.31 3.64 -1.65
CA CYS A 68 14.64 4.62 -0.62
C CYS A 68 13.83 4.41 0.67
N LEU A 69 12.52 4.17 0.55
CA LEU A 69 11.63 3.95 1.69
C LEU A 69 11.96 2.65 2.43
N ASP A 70 12.33 1.59 1.71
CA ASP A 70 12.66 0.29 2.27
C ASP A 70 13.97 0.29 3.06
N LYS A 71 14.83 1.30 2.89
CA LYS A 71 16.02 1.49 3.74
C LYS A 71 15.67 1.79 5.19
N HIS A 72 14.54 2.46 5.44
CA HIS A 72 14.14 2.87 6.79
C HIS A 72 12.68 2.56 7.06
N VAL A 73 12.38 1.27 7.19
CA VAL A 73 11.10 0.78 7.73
C VAL A 73 11.11 0.94 9.25
N LEU A 74 10.17 1.72 9.78
CA LEU A 74 10.06 1.95 11.22
C LEU A 74 9.46 0.72 11.91
N VAL A 75 9.94 0.45 13.12
CA VAL A 75 9.43 -0.63 13.98
C VAL A 75 8.71 -0.06 15.19
N GLN A 76 7.69 -0.78 15.67
CA GLN A 76 7.00 -0.41 16.90
C GLN A 76 7.99 -0.37 18.07
N ALA A 77 7.94 0.70 18.87
CA ALA A 77 8.78 0.83 20.04
C ALA A 77 8.38 -0.20 21.11
N ASP A 78 9.35 -0.65 21.90
CA ASP A 78 9.12 -1.54 23.04
C ASP A 78 8.62 -0.74 24.25
N VAL A 79 7.34 -0.38 24.20
CA VAL A 79 6.64 0.38 25.24
C VAL A 79 5.34 -0.30 25.62
N ALA A 80 4.87 -0.04 26.84
CA ALA A 80 3.60 -0.56 27.31
C ALA A 80 2.46 -0.16 26.37
N GLY A 81 1.67 -1.15 25.94
CA GLY A 81 0.54 -0.96 25.03
C GLY A 81 0.87 -1.06 23.53
N ALA A 82 2.15 -1.23 23.16
CA ALA A 82 2.51 -1.58 21.80
C ALA A 82 1.88 -2.93 21.39
N GLN A 83 1.39 -3.02 20.15
CA GLN A 83 0.68 -4.22 19.69
C GLN A 83 1.66 -5.37 19.41
N ASN A 84 2.81 -5.03 18.82
CA ASN A 84 3.87 -5.98 18.48
C ASN A 84 5.24 -5.27 18.48
N PRO A 85 5.87 -5.04 19.64
CA PRO A 85 7.20 -4.43 19.75
C PRO A 85 8.23 -5.03 18.77
N GLY A 86 9.03 -4.17 18.12
CA GLY A 86 10.05 -4.58 17.17
C GLY A 86 9.53 -5.03 15.80
N SER A 87 8.22 -5.22 15.63
CA SER A 87 7.62 -5.49 14.32
C SER A 87 7.44 -4.18 13.55
N PRO A 88 7.66 -4.18 12.21
CA PRO A 88 7.29 -3.06 11.36
C PRO A 88 5.77 -2.95 11.15
N TYR A 89 5.06 -4.07 11.32
CA TYR A 89 3.63 -4.19 11.04
C TYR A 89 2.78 -3.87 12.25
N TRP A 90 1.81 -2.98 12.08
CA TRP A 90 0.69 -2.79 12.99
C TRP A 90 -0.60 -3.27 12.32
N TYR A 91 -1.33 -4.17 12.97
CA TYR A 91 -2.51 -4.82 12.44
C TYR A 91 -3.78 -4.05 12.77
N ASP A 92 -4.60 -3.78 11.77
CA ASP A 92 -5.85 -3.02 11.88
C ASP A 92 -6.80 -3.65 12.93
N ARG A 93 -7.36 -2.80 13.80
CA ARG A 93 -8.28 -3.18 14.88
C ARG A 93 -9.72 -2.68 14.66
N GLY A 94 -10.02 -2.09 13.51
CA GLY A 94 -11.33 -1.53 13.19
C GLY A 94 -11.31 -0.01 13.01
N THR A 95 -12.47 0.57 12.73
CA THR A 95 -12.63 2.03 12.65
C THR A 95 -12.27 2.71 13.97
N GLY A 96 -11.45 3.76 13.93
CA GLY A 96 -11.00 4.48 15.11
C GLY A 96 -9.78 5.35 14.87
N SER A 97 -9.36 6.07 15.91
CA SER A 97 -8.08 6.79 15.95
C SER A 97 -7.10 6.00 16.81
N TYR A 98 -5.94 5.72 16.26
CA TYR A 98 -4.90 4.94 16.93
C TYR A 98 -3.62 5.74 16.97
N THR A 99 -3.10 5.94 18.18
CA THR A 99 -1.76 6.48 18.40
C THR A 99 -0.82 5.33 18.71
N MET A 100 0.20 5.15 17.89
CA MET A 100 1.19 4.09 17.99
C MET A 100 2.58 4.70 18.23
N SER A 101 3.37 4.06 19.08
CA SER A 101 4.74 4.48 19.34
C SER A 101 5.69 3.72 18.42
N TYR A 102 6.51 4.45 17.65
CA TYR A 102 7.49 3.92 16.72
C TYR A 102 8.89 4.43 17.06
N GLN A 103 9.89 3.58 16.85
CA GLN A 103 11.29 3.89 17.06
C GLN A 103 11.89 4.47 15.77
N LEU A 104 12.36 5.73 15.80
CA LEU A 104 13.15 6.27 14.68
C LEU A 104 14.53 5.60 14.64
N PRO A 105 15.11 5.38 13.45
CA PRO A 105 16.45 4.81 13.32
C PRO A 105 17.50 5.75 13.91
N GLN A 106 18.56 5.17 14.47
CA GLN A 106 19.75 5.91 14.87
C GLN A 106 20.59 6.24 13.62
N GLY A 107 21.15 7.45 13.53
CA GLY A 107 21.93 7.91 12.38
C GLY A 107 21.09 8.45 11.22
N LEU A 108 19.76 8.43 11.31
CA LEU A 108 18.88 8.98 10.27
C LEU A 108 18.69 10.48 10.49
N THR A 109 19.26 11.30 9.61
CA THR A 109 19.22 12.76 9.72
C THR A 109 18.81 13.44 8.41
N CYS A 110 17.99 14.48 8.52
CA CYS A 110 17.60 15.40 7.45
C CYS A 110 17.25 16.75 8.12
N ASP A 111 17.78 17.85 7.60
CA ASP A 111 17.69 19.17 8.26
C ASP A 111 16.46 20.00 7.81
N GLY A 112 15.73 19.50 6.82
CA GLY A 112 14.58 20.18 6.19
C GLY A 112 14.97 21.27 5.19
N VAL A 113 16.27 21.56 5.04
CA VAL A 113 16.80 22.64 4.20
C VAL A 113 17.62 22.07 3.05
N ASN A 114 18.71 21.38 3.36
CA ASN A 114 19.59 20.73 2.39
C ASN A 114 19.18 19.29 2.13
N ALA A 115 18.55 18.63 3.11
CA ALA A 115 18.00 17.29 2.97
C ALA A 115 16.62 17.23 3.65
N ARG A 116 15.69 16.43 3.10
CA ARG A 116 14.32 16.29 3.65
C ARG A 116 14.01 14.83 3.92
N CYS A 117 13.27 14.57 4.99
CA CYS A 117 12.69 13.25 5.21
C CYS A 117 11.24 13.23 4.76
N VAL A 118 10.90 12.25 3.93
CA VAL A 118 9.52 11.94 3.56
C VAL A 118 9.10 10.69 4.33
N MET A 119 8.07 10.80 5.17
CA MET A 119 7.48 9.66 5.87
C MET A 119 6.28 9.15 5.08
N GLN A 120 6.29 7.86 4.75
CA GLN A 120 5.18 7.17 4.11
C GLN A 120 4.43 6.34 5.16
N TRP A 121 3.12 6.55 5.25
CA TRP A 121 2.20 5.58 5.83
C TRP A 121 1.69 4.69 4.69
N TYR A 122 1.86 3.38 4.82
CA TYR A 122 1.42 2.40 3.84
C TYR A 122 0.43 1.44 4.48
N TYR A 123 -0.78 1.34 3.91
CA TYR A 123 -1.81 0.40 4.33
C TYR A 123 -1.91 -0.75 3.34
N LEU A 124 -1.55 -1.96 3.78
CA LEU A 124 -1.87 -3.19 3.07
C LEU A 124 -3.13 -3.81 3.67
N THR A 125 -4.24 -3.72 2.96
CA THR A 125 -5.52 -4.26 3.42
C THR A 125 -5.55 -5.79 3.35
N GLY A 126 -6.46 -6.41 4.08
CA GLY A 126 -6.44 -7.86 4.34
C GLY A 126 -7.81 -8.49 4.54
N ASN A 127 -8.86 -7.89 3.99
CA ASN A 127 -10.23 -8.39 4.08
C ASN A 127 -10.61 -9.36 2.93
N SER A 128 -9.78 -9.47 1.89
CA SER A 128 -10.04 -10.28 0.69
C SER A 128 -9.11 -11.48 0.56
N CYS A 129 -7.86 -11.34 0.98
CA CYS A 129 -6.88 -12.41 1.15
C CYS A 129 -5.94 -12.02 2.30
N GLU A 130 -5.21 -13.00 2.82
CA GLU A 130 -4.24 -12.83 3.89
C GLU A 130 -2.90 -12.34 3.31
N PRO A 131 -2.41 -11.14 3.70
CA PRO A 131 -1.09 -10.69 3.30
C PRO A 131 0.01 -11.73 3.63
N PRO A 132 1.03 -11.90 2.77
CA PRO A 132 2.11 -12.81 3.05
C PRO A 132 2.88 -12.38 4.29
N ASN A 133 3.37 -13.38 5.04
CA ASN A 133 4.09 -13.17 6.29
C ASN A 133 3.25 -12.42 7.35
N THR A 134 1.92 -12.54 7.32
CA THR A 134 1.11 -12.14 8.48
C THR A 134 1.44 -13.06 9.64
N ASP A 135 1.68 -12.44 10.80
CA ASP A 135 1.86 -13.15 12.06
C ASP A 135 0.59 -13.97 12.36
N PRO A 136 0.70 -15.29 12.63
CA PRO A 136 -0.43 -16.18 12.86
C PRO A 136 -1.43 -15.68 13.93
N LYS A 137 -0.99 -14.85 14.87
CA LYS A 137 -1.85 -14.23 15.88
C LYS A 137 -2.91 -13.30 15.27
N TYR A 138 -2.61 -12.68 14.13
CA TYR A 138 -3.47 -11.70 13.46
C TYR A 138 -4.05 -12.20 12.14
N ALA A 139 -3.64 -13.39 11.69
CA ALA A 139 -4.13 -13.98 10.45
C ALA A 139 -5.61 -14.39 10.54
N SER A 140 -6.33 -14.25 9.42
CA SER A 140 -7.69 -14.78 9.27
C SER A 140 -7.63 -16.24 8.82
N PRO A 141 -8.16 -17.20 9.61
CA PRO A 141 -8.13 -18.60 9.23
C PRO A 141 -9.06 -18.96 8.06
N GLN A 142 -9.91 -18.04 7.62
CA GLN A 142 -10.88 -18.26 6.54
C GLN A 142 -10.45 -17.68 5.19
N LEU A 143 -9.43 -16.82 5.16
CA LEU A 143 -9.01 -16.15 3.93
C LEU A 143 -7.84 -16.90 3.26
N PRO A 144 -7.81 -16.98 1.91
CA PRO A 144 -6.66 -17.51 1.19
C PRO A 144 -5.48 -16.55 1.29
N SER A 145 -4.24 -17.02 1.13
CA SER A 145 -3.06 -16.15 1.06
C SER A 145 -3.02 -15.31 -0.23
N CYS A 146 -2.62 -14.05 -0.12
CA CYS A 146 -2.38 -13.17 -1.27
C CYS A 146 -1.12 -13.60 -2.04
N GLY A 147 -1.02 -13.21 -3.32
CA GLY A 147 0.17 -13.43 -4.15
C GLY A 147 0.36 -14.86 -4.69
N SER A 148 -0.29 -15.87 -4.09
CA SER A 148 -0.23 -17.26 -4.57
C SER A 148 -1.11 -17.57 -5.78
N ASN A 149 -2.02 -16.67 -6.17
CA ASN A 149 -2.89 -16.67 -7.37
C ASN A 149 -3.90 -15.50 -7.35
N ASN A 150 -3.98 -14.75 -6.25
CA ASN A 150 -4.84 -13.58 -6.07
C ASN A 150 -3.97 -12.31 -5.97
N ALA A 151 -4.41 -11.21 -6.59
CA ALA A 151 -3.80 -9.91 -6.35
C ALA A 151 -3.93 -9.55 -4.86
N TYR A 152 -2.97 -8.77 -4.38
CA TYR A 152 -3.09 -8.16 -3.06
C TYR A 152 -4.32 -7.24 -3.02
N PRO A 153 -5.04 -7.17 -1.88
CA PRO A 153 -6.24 -6.37 -1.80
C PRO A 153 -5.85 -4.89 -1.94
N GLU A 154 -6.57 -4.19 -2.82
CA GLU A 154 -6.50 -2.72 -2.98
C GLU A 154 -5.15 -2.13 -3.44
N GLU A 155 -4.19 -2.96 -3.87
CA GLU A 155 -3.08 -2.45 -4.69
C GLU A 155 -3.68 -1.94 -6.00
N ASP A 156 -3.46 -0.64 -6.26
CA ASP A 156 -4.10 0.15 -7.30
C ASP A 156 -4.24 -0.68 -8.59
N ALA A 157 -5.46 -1.13 -8.84
CA ALA A 157 -5.81 -2.02 -9.94
C ALA A 157 -5.80 -1.25 -11.28
N THR A 158 -4.99 -0.19 -11.37
CA THR A 158 -4.84 0.74 -12.48
C THR A 158 -4.18 0.09 -13.69
N CYS A 159 -3.45 -1.02 -13.51
CA CYS A 159 -2.78 -1.71 -14.62
C CYS A 159 -3.77 -2.31 -15.66
N GLY A 160 -5.08 -2.39 -15.35
CA GLY A 160 -6.12 -2.84 -16.30
C GLY A 160 -7.11 -1.79 -16.78
N CYS A 161 -7.12 -0.58 -16.20
CA CYS A 161 -8.14 0.45 -16.47
C CYS A 161 -7.66 1.55 -17.44
N SER A 162 -6.56 1.30 -18.15
CA SER A 162 -5.90 2.26 -19.04
C SER A 162 -6.88 2.95 -20.01
N GLY A 163 -6.80 4.29 -20.06
CA GLY A 163 -7.56 5.11 -21.00
C GLY A 163 -8.98 5.50 -20.57
N GLY A 164 -9.29 5.48 -19.26
CA GLY A 164 -10.57 5.98 -18.73
C GLY A 164 -11.77 5.09 -19.07
N LYS A 165 -11.53 3.81 -19.39
CA LYS A 165 -12.60 2.87 -19.75
C LYS A 165 -13.31 2.38 -18.49
N SER A 166 -14.64 2.34 -18.55
CA SER A 166 -15.47 1.70 -17.52
C SER A 166 -15.85 0.29 -17.96
N GLY A 167 -15.84 -0.67 -17.03
CA GLY A 167 -16.20 -2.07 -17.29
C GLY A 167 -15.23 -3.08 -16.68
N LEU A 168 -15.38 -4.34 -17.09
CA LEU A 168 -14.56 -5.46 -16.62
C LEU A 168 -13.47 -5.83 -17.65
N PHE A 169 -12.22 -5.82 -17.21
CA PHE A 169 -11.03 -6.05 -18.04
C PHE A 169 -10.20 -7.20 -17.48
N ALA A 170 -9.79 -8.13 -18.33
CA ALA A 170 -8.98 -9.27 -17.90
C ALA A 170 -7.60 -8.80 -17.41
N ASP A 171 -7.10 -9.41 -16.35
CA ASP A 171 -5.70 -9.28 -15.96
C ASP A 171 -4.81 -10.18 -16.82
N VAL A 172 -4.55 -9.73 -18.03
CA VAL A 172 -3.76 -10.50 -19.00
C VAL A 172 -2.33 -10.73 -18.49
N ALA A 173 -1.74 -9.75 -17.80
CA ALA A 173 -0.41 -9.88 -17.21
C ALA A 173 -0.37 -10.99 -16.13
N GLY A 174 -1.42 -11.10 -15.32
CA GLY A 174 -1.63 -12.19 -14.36
C GLY A 174 -2.20 -13.48 -14.94
N GLY A 175 -2.25 -13.63 -16.27
CA GLY A 175 -2.74 -14.84 -16.94
C GLY A 175 -4.26 -15.04 -16.86
N CYS A 176 -5.02 -13.95 -16.77
CA CYS A 176 -6.47 -13.90 -16.65
C CYS A 176 -7.03 -14.67 -15.45
N LYS A 177 -6.25 -14.82 -14.38
CA LYS A 177 -6.72 -15.42 -13.11
C LYS A 177 -7.67 -14.50 -12.35
N GLY A 178 -7.79 -13.25 -12.78
CA GLY A 178 -8.73 -12.27 -12.27
C GLY A 178 -8.99 -11.17 -13.29
N PHE A 179 -9.69 -10.14 -12.84
CA PHE A 179 -10.09 -9.02 -13.66
C PHE A 179 -10.18 -7.72 -12.87
N PHE A 180 -10.04 -6.62 -13.60
CA PHE A 180 -10.17 -5.26 -13.14
C PHE A 180 -11.60 -4.78 -13.41
N ASN A 181 -12.31 -4.35 -12.38
CA ASN A 181 -13.57 -3.62 -12.48
C ASN A 181 -13.30 -2.13 -12.37
N CYS A 182 -13.41 -1.44 -13.50
CA CYS A 182 -13.12 -0.03 -13.63
C CYS A 182 -14.43 0.77 -13.66
N GLY A 183 -14.55 1.77 -12.80
CA GLY A 183 -15.67 2.71 -12.78
C GLY A 183 -15.21 4.14 -12.49
N SER A 184 -16.15 5.08 -12.49
CA SER A 184 -15.89 6.49 -12.16
C SER A 184 -15.43 6.69 -10.71
N SER A 185 -15.72 5.72 -9.83
CA SER A 185 -15.31 5.72 -8.42
C SER A 185 -13.97 5.06 -8.14
N GLY A 186 -13.30 4.51 -9.15
CA GLY A 186 -12.01 3.82 -9.00
C GLY A 186 -11.95 2.46 -9.71
N SER A 187 -10.87 1.73 -9.43
CA SER A 187 -10.63 0.39 -9.98
C SER A 187 -10.54 -0.64 -8.86
N HIS A 188 -11.10 -1.83 -9.09
CA HIS A 188 -11.04 -2.94 -8.15
C HIS A 188 -10.59 -4.21 -8.85
N TYR A 189 -9.63 -4.92 -8.28
CA TYR A 189 -9.27 -6.25 -8.75
C TYR A 189 -10.19 -7.31 -8.13
N MET A 190 -10.65 -8.26 -8.93
CA MET A 190 -11.38 -9.44 -8.48
C MET A 190 -10.72 -10.70 -9.04
N ALA A 191 -10.30 -11.59 -8.16
CA ALA A 191 -9.80 -12.91 -8.55
C ALA A 191 -10.96 -13.82 -8.97
N CYS A 192 -10.72 -14.67 -9.94
CA CYS A 192 -11.65 -15.74 -10.29
C CYS A 192 -11.58 -16.88 -9.26
N PRO A 193 -12.69 -17.63 -9.06
CA PRO A 193 -12.66 -18.86 -8.28
C PRO A 193 -11.55 -19.80 -8.75
N ILE A 194 -10.98 -20.56 -7.80
CA ILE A 194 -9.86 -21.47 -8.05
C ILE A 194 -10.17 -22.35 -9.27
N THR A 195 -9.20 -22.48 -10.18
CA THR A 195 -9.25 -23.22 -11.47
C THR A 195 -10.00 -22.55 -12.63
N THR A 196 -10.63 -21.40 -12.43
CA THR A 196 -11.30 -20.63 -13.52
C THR A 196 -10.49 -19.40 -13.92
N LEU A 197 -10.71 -18.91 -15.15
CA LEU A 197 -10.07 -17.73 -15.70
C LEU A 197 -11.14 -16.71 -16.13
N PHE A 198 -10.84 -15.43 -16.03
CA PHE A 198 -11.74 -14.38 -16.49
C PHE A 198 -11.81 -14.37 -18.01
N ASN A 199 -13.03 -14.51 -18.53
CA ASN A 199 -13.32 -14.47 -19.95
C ASN A 199 -13.72 -13.05 -20.37
N PRO A 200 -12.87 -12.34 -21.14
CA PRO A 200 -13.18 -10.98 -21.57
C PRO A 200 -14.37 -10.90 -22.53
N ALA A 201 -14.79 -12.01 -23.16
CA ALA A 201 -15.94 -12.07 -24.06
C ALA A 201 -17.27 -12.21 -23.31
N THR A 202 -17.33 -13.07 -22.29
CA THR A 202 -18.56 -13.31 -21.49
C THR A 202 -18.64 -12.46 -20.24
N LYS A 203 -17.53 -11.78 -19.87
CA LYS A 203 -17.39 -10.94 -18.67
C LYS A 203 -17.56 -11.71 -17.36
N ASN A 204 -17.25 -13.00 -17.35
CA ASN A 204 -17.35 -13.88 -16.17
C ASN A 204 -16.13 -14.81 -16.07
N CYS A 205 -15.96 -15.46 -14.92
CA CYS A 205 -14.95 -16.50 -14.73
C CYS A 205 -15.43 -17.82 -15.34
N ASP A 206 -14.76 -18.27 -16.40
CA ASP A 206 -15.07 -19.48 -17.15
C ASP A 206 -13.95 -20.52 -17.00
N TRP A 207 -14.23 -21.75 -17.43
CA TRP A 207 -13.23 -22.80 -17.51
C TRP A 207 -12.10 -22.42 -18.48
N PRO A 208 -10.83 -22.75 -18.19
CA PRO A 208 -9.69 -22.36 -19.03
C PRO A 208 -9.82 -22.74 -20.51
N SER A 209 -10.53 -23.83 -20.82
CA SER A 209 -10.81 -24.27 -22.19
C SER A 209 -11.69 -23.31 -22.99
N ALA A 210 -12.47 -22.46 -22.31
CA ALA A 210 -13.36 -21.48 -22.92
C ALA A 210 -12.77 -20.05 -22.92
N VAL A 211 -11.56 -19.87 -22.37
CA VAL A 211 -10.95 -18.54 -22.21
C VAL A 211 -9.78 -18.35 -23.17
N THR A 212 -9.83 -17.26 -23.93
CA THR A 212 -8.68 -16.76 -24.68
C THR A 212 -8.03 -15.63 -23.90
N CYS A 213 -6.94 -15.93 -23.18
CA CYS A 213 -6.16 -14.95 -22.45
C CYS A 213 -4.99 -14.46 -23.31
N LYS A 214 -5.15 -13.31 -23.97
CA LYS A 214 -4.12 -12.72 -24.85
C LYS A 214 -4.04 -11.20 -24.66
N ALA A 215 -2.82 -10.68 -24.81
CA ALA A 215 -2.49 -9.24 -24.72
C ALA A 215 -2.86 -8.51 -26.00
#